data_AF-H9GTI6-F1
#
_entry.id   AF-H9GTI6-F1
#
_cell.length_a   1.000
_cell.length_b   1.000
_cell.length_c   1.000
_cell.angle_alpha   90.00
_cell.angle_beta   90.00
_cell.angle_gamma   90.00
#
_symmetry.space_group_name_H-M   'P 1'
#
loop_
_entity.id
_entity.type
_entity.pdbx_description
1 polymer ?
#
loop_
_entity_poly.entity_id
_entity_poly.type
_entity_poly.pdbx_seq_one_letter_code
_entity_poly.pdbx_strand_id
1 'polypeptide(L)'
;ENQGGSNPDVEMQRIELTPLVKMPLCPGDSWCLIDFKWFMKWKRYPDNYPGTIDNAKLFAGSETQTLKKYCMNKVDYELIPIADWNKLVNWYGFIEGQRPIDRKVVEYEEYLKYCKSRSLSFRVGAISKERP
;
A
#
# COMPACT_ATOMS: atom_id res chain seq x y z
N GLU A 1 27.97 -8.62 -15.65
CA GLU A 1 27.68 -9.95 -15.07
C GLU A 1 26.21 -10.01 -14.69
N ASN A 2 25.63 -11.20 -14.88
CA ASN A 2 24.21 -11.50 -14.81
C ASN A 2 23.59 -11.21 -13.45
N GLN A 3 22.38 -10.65 -13.46
CA GLN A 3 21.19 -11.21 -12.80
C GLN A 3 19.95 -10.43 -13.26
N GLY A 4 19.51 -10.68 -14.50
CA GLY A 4 18.15 -10.35 -14.93
C GLY A 4 17.22 -11.38 -14.29
N GLY A 5 16.75 -11.09 -13.08
CA GLY A 5 15.72 -11.90 -12.42
C GLY A 5 14.50 -11.94 -13.33
N SER A 6 14.24 -13.10 -13.94
CA SER A 6 13.03 -13.32 -14.73
C SER A 6 11.83 -13.14 -13.80
N ASN A 7 11.06 -12.08 -14.00
CA ASN A 7 9.77 -11.95 -13.33
C ASN A 7 8.97 -13.24 -13.56
N PRO A 8 8.31 -13.78 -12.51
CA PRO A 8 7.43 -14.92 -12.69
C PRO A 8 6.35 -14.57 -13.71
N ASP A 9 5.84 -15.60 -14.40
CA ASP A 9 4.76 -15.43 -15.35
C ASP A 9 3.58 -14.66 -14.74
N VAL A 10 2.88 -13.87 -15.56
CA VAL A 10 1.82 -12.98 -15.09
C VAL A 10 0.71 -13.74 -14.37
N GLU A 11 0.42 -14.95 -14.84
CA GLU A 11 -0.57 -15.82 -14.22
C GLU A 11 -0.11 -16.27 -12.83
N MET A 12 1.17 -16.58 -12.65
CA MET A 12 1.75 -16.91 -11.33
C MET A 12 1.71 -15.71 -10.39
N GLN A 13 2.04 -14.51 -10.86
CA GLN A 13 1.93 -13.30 -10.04
C GLN A 13 0.51 -13.08 -9.54
N ARG A 14 -0.49 -13.30 -10.39
CA ARG A 14 -1.91 -13.21 -10.01
C ARG A 14 -2.26 -14.29 -9.00
N ILE A 15 -1.86 -15.53 -9.21
CA ILE A 15 -2.13 -16.64 -8.28
C ILE A 15 -1.54 -16.34 -6.90
N GLU A 16 -0.32 -15.80 -6.84
CA GLU A 16 0.35 -15.50 -5.58
C GLU A 16 -0.30 -14.34 -4.82
N LEU A 17 -0.74 -13.29 -5.52
CA LEU A 17 -1.20 -12.05 -4.89
C LEU A 17 -2.72 -11.93 -4.74
N THR A 18 -3.51 -12.64 -5.56
CA THR A 18 -4.99 -12.60 -5.52
C THR A 18 -5.62 -13.09 -4.19
N PRO A 19 -5.10 -14.14 -3.52
CA PRO A 19 -5.67 -14.63 -2.27
C PRO A 19 -5.53 -13.63 -1.12
N LEU A 20 -4.51 -12.77 -1.16
CA LEU A 20 -4.01 -12.05 0.01
C LEU A 20 -4.64 -10.67 0.19
N VAL A 21 -5.12 -10.05 -0.89
CA VAL A 21 -5.93 -8.80 -0.84
C VAL A 21 -7.30 -9.03 -0.17
N LYS A 22 -7.70 -10.29 0.02
CA LYS A 22 -8.91 -10.69 0.75
C LYS A 22 -8.65 -11.15 2.18
N MET A 23 -7.39 -11.15 2.63
CA MET A 23 -7.08 -11.57 4.00
C MET A 23 -7.71 -10.63 5.02
N PRO A 24 -8.19 -11.16 6.14
CA PRO A 24 -8.62 -10.33 7.26
C PRO A 24 -7.42 -9.54 7.78
N LEU A 25 -7.66 -8.29 8.18
CA LEU A 25 -6.68 -7.46 8.87
C LEU A 25 -6.58 -7.93 10.32
N CYS A 26 -5.47 -8.58 10.69
CA CYS A 26 -5.25 -9.01 12.07
C CYS A 26 -4.41 -7.97 12.83
N PRO A 27 -4.74 -7.66 14.10
CA PRO A 27 -3.93 -6.75 14.91
C PRO A 27 -2.46 -7.19 14.97
N GLY A 28 -1.56 -6.24 14.76
CA GLY A 28 -0.12 -6.48 14.71
C GLY A 28 0.44 -6.66 13.29
N ASP A 29 -0.39 -6.96 12.30
CA ASP A 29 0.06 -7.15 10.92
C ASP A 29 0.63 -5.86 10.32
N SER A 30 1.60 -6.03 9.42
CA SER A 30 2.23 -4.94 8.67
C SER A 30 1.75 -4.93 7.21
N TRP A 31 1.28 -3.76 6.79
CA TRP A 31 0.66 -3.52 5.49
C TRP A 31 1.27 -2.27 4.85
N CYS A 32 1.23 -2.17 3.53
CA CYS A 32 1.72 -1.02 2.77
C CYS A 32 0.62 -0.41 1.92
N LEU A 33 0.71 0.91 1.72
CA LEU A 33 -0.09 1.61 0.73
C LEU A 33 0.59 1.53 -0.63
N ILE A 34 -0.21 1.27 -1.66
CA ILE A 34 0.20 1.36 -3.06
C ILE A 34 -0.80 2.23 -3.84
N ASP A 35 -0.30 3.06 -4.78
CA ASP A 35 -1.16 3.89 -5.64
C ASP A 35 -2.21 3.03 -6.34
N PHE A 36 -3.48 3.42 -6.18
CA PHE A 36 -4.60 2.62 -6.64
C PHE A 36 -4.61 2.49 -8.17
N LYS A 37 -4.18 3.52 -8.90
CA LYS A 37 -4.15 3.47 -10.37
C LYS A 37 -3.06 2.51 -10.86
N TRP A 38 -1.89 2.53 -10.22
CA TRP A 38 -0.82 1.57 -10.49
C TRP A 38 -1.33 0.14 -10.23
N PHE A 39 -1.95 -0.09 -9.08
CA PHE A 39 -2.48 -1.39 -8.71
C PHE A 39 -3.56 -1.90 -9.68
N MET A 40 -4.43 -1.01 -10.16
CA MET A 40 -5.45 -1.36 -11.16
C MET A 40 -4.86 -1.66 -12.54
N LYS A 41 -3.74 -1.03 -12.92
CA LYS A 41 -3.00 -1.42 -14.13
C LYS A 41 -2.40 -2.81 -13.97
N TRP A 42 -1.75 -3.08 -12.84
CA TRP A 42 -1.17 -4.39 -12.53
C TRP A 42 -2.25 -5.50 -12.58
N LYS A 43 -3.44 -5.25 -12.03
CA LYS A 43 -4.61 -6.15 -12.12
C LYS A 43 -5.11 -6.41 -13.55
N ARG A 44 -4.70 -5.63 -14.55
CA ARG A 44 -5.04 -5.80 -15.98
C ARG A 44 -3.86 -6.32 -16.81
N TYR A 45 -2.69 -6.56 -16.21
CA TYR A 45 -1.52 -7.12 -16.88
C TYR A 45 -1.80 -8.59 -17.30
N PRO A 46 -1.44 -9.08 -18.50
CA PRO A 46 -0.44 -8.56 -19.44
C PRO A 46 -0.88 -7.38 -20.31
N ASP A 47 -2.18 -7.10 -20.44
CA ASP A 47 -2.71 -6.11 -21.41
C ASP A 47 -2.20 -4.68 -21.17
N ASN A 48 -1.80 -4.37 -19.93
CA ASN A 48 -1.31 -3.05 -19.56
C ASN A 48 -0.17 -3.15 -18.54
N TYR A 49 1.07 -3.08 -19.01
CA TYR A 49 2.24 -3.11 -18.13
C TYR A 49 2.18 -1.95 -17.13
N PRO A 50 2.23 -2.22 -15.81
CA PRO A 50 2.02 -1.18 -14.80
C PRO A 50 3.20 -0.21 -14.69
N GLY A 51 4.41 -0.63 -15.09
CA GLY A 51 5.63 0.13 -14.90
C GLY A 51 6.14 0.08 -13.45
N THR A 52 7.13 0.90 -13.14
CA THR A 52 7.66 1.07 -11.78
C THR A 52 6.58 1.58 -10.84
N ILE A 53 6.56 1.06 -9.60
CA ILE A 53 5.62 1.52 -8.58
C ILE A 53 5.93 2.99 -8.26
N ASP A 54 4.90 3.83 -8.26
CA ASP A 54 5.01 5.27 -7.96
C ASP A 54 3.88 5.71 -7.02
N ASN A 55 4.25 6.04 -5.78
CA ASN A 55 3.34 6.52 -4.74
C ASN A 55 3.34 8.06 -4.62
N ALA A 56 4.01 8.81 -5.50
CA ALA A 56 4.12 10.28 -5.41
C ALA A 56 2.75 10.96 -5.30
N LYS A 57 1.73 10.40 -5.96
CA LYS A 57 0.36 10.93 -5.95
C LYS A 57 -0.34 10.81 -4.60
N LEU A 58 0.16 9.98 -3.69
CA LEU A 58 -0.35 9.85 -2.32
C LEU A 58 0.17 10.96 -1.40
N PHE A 59 1.26 11.63 -1.77
CA PHE A 59 1.92 12.64 -0.92
C PHE A 59 1.41 14.06 -1.16
N ALA A 60 1.39 14.86 -0.10
CA ALA A 60 0.94 16.26 -0.12
C ALA A 60 1.96 17.21 -0.76
N GLY A 61 3.24 16.81 -0.85
CA GLY A 61 4.33 17.55 -1.46
C GLY A 61 5.45 16.63 -1.93
N SER A 62 6.38 17.16 -2.72
CA SER A 62 7.50 16.41 -3.31
C SER A 62 8.65 16.12 -2.33
N GLU A 63 8.79 16.94 -1.28
CA GLU A 63 9.92 16.86 -0.35
C GLU A 63 9.62 16.01 0.90
N THR A 64 8.35 16.00 1.32
CA THR A 64 7.87 15.25 2.48
C THR A 64 6.96 14.13 2.01
N GLN A 65 7.26 12.87 2.36
CA GLN A 65 6.37 11.72 2.11
C GLN A 65 5.14 11.71 3.05
N THR A 66 4.65 12.90 3.39
CA THR A 66 3.44 13.13 4.17
C THR A 66 2.23 12.84 3.29
N LEU A 67 1.37 11.92 3.75
CA LEU A 67 0.16 11.57 3.02
C LEU A 67 -0.83 12.75 2.89
N LYS A 68 -1.51 12.81 1.75
CA LYS A 68 -2.61 13.75 1.52
C LYS A 68 -3.71 13.59 2.59
N LYS A 69 -4.27 14.73 3.00
CA LYS A 69 -5.32 14.82 4.05
C LYS A 69 -6.54 13.93 3.79
N TYR A 70 -6.93 13.82 2.52
CA TYR A 70 -8.13 13.10 2.07
C TYR A 70 -7.79 11.85 1.26
N CYS A 71 -6.67 11.19 1.57
CA CYS A 71 -6.29 9.94 0.94
C CYS A 71 -7.23 8.80 1.40
N MET A 72 -7.93 8.17 0.47
CA MET A 72 -8.97 7.16 0.72
C MET A 72 -8.61 5.79 0.11
N ASN A 73 -8.89 4.72 0.85
CA ASN A 73 -8.71 3.35 0.38
C ASN A 73 -9.67 3.07 -0.80
N LYS A 74 -9.21 2.29 -1.79
CA LYS A 74 -9.91 1.96 -3.04
C LYS A 74 -10.27 3.17 -3.92
N VAL A 75 -9.74 4.35 -3.60
CA VAL A 75 -9.89 5.57 -4.40
C VAL A 75 -8.51 6.08 -4.78
N ASP A 76 -7.67 6.36 -3.78
CA ASP A 76 -6.31 6.86 -3.97
C ASP A 76 -5.28 5.75 -3.81
N TYR A 77 -5.47 4.84 -2.85
CA TYR A 77 -4.56 3.72 -2.58
C TYR A 77 -5.28 2.39 -2.39
N GLU A 78 -4.56 1.30 -2.60
CA GLU A 78 -4.91 -0.03 -2.10
C GLU A 78 -4.00 -0.38 -0.90
N LEU A 79 -4.52 -1.18 0.04
CA LEU A 79 -3.69 -1.80 1.08
C LEU A 79 -3.29 -3.20 0.65
N ILE A 80 -2.00 -3.50 0.79
CA ILE A 80 -1.46 -4.84 0.55
C ILE A 80 -0.59 -5.28 1.73
N PRO A 81 -0.51 -6.58 2.05
CA PRO A 81 0.44 -7.10 3.03
C PRO A 81 1.88 -6.71 2.67
N ILE A 82 2.73 -6.53 3.69
CA ILE A 82 4.15 -6.20 3.47
C ILE A 82 4.88 -7.26 2.62
N ALA A 83 4.49 -8.54 2.74
CA ALA A 83 5.05 -9.62 1.94
C ALA A 83 4.79 -9.41 0.44
N ASP A 84 3.60 -8.92 0.09
CA ASP A 84 3.18 -8.66 -1.29
C ASP A 84 3.85 -7.41 -1.84
N TRP A 85 3.97 -6.38 -1.00
CA TRP A 85 4.75 -5.19 -1.33
C TRP A 85 6.18 -5.56 -1.74
N ASN A 86 6.85 -6.40 -0.96
CA ASN A 86 8.21 -6.84 -1.25
C ASN A 86 8.32 -7.58 -2.58
N LYS A 87 7.33 -8.43 -2.91
CA LYS A 87 7.27 -9.12 -4.22
C LYS A 87 7.10 -8.13 -5.36
N LEU A 88 6.13 -7.22 -5.26
CA LEU A 88 5.86 -6.22 -6.29
C LEU A 88 7.07 -5.30 -6.52
N VAL A 89 7.76 -4.87 -5.46
CA VAL A 89 9.00 -4.09 -5.57
C VAL A 89 10.11 -4.90 -6.23
N ASN A 90 10.25 -6.19 -5.90
CA ASN A 90 11.24 -7.04 -6.54
C ASN A 90 10.95 -7.21 -8.04
N TRP A 91 9.67 -7.27 -8.45
CA TRP A 91 9.30 -7.49 -9.84
C TRP A 91 9.30 -6.21 -10.70
N TYR A 92 8.81 -5.11 -10.15
CA TYR A 92 8.56 -3.88 -10.91
C TYR A 92 9.47 -2.72 -10.53
N GLY A 93 10.21 -2.86 -9.43
CA GLY A 93 10.94 -1.76 -8.81
C GLY A 93 10.01 -0.71 -8.19
N PHE A 94 10.64 0.29 -7.59
CA PHE A 94 9.96 1.44 -6.98
C PHE A 94 10.77 2.71 -7.27
N ILE A 95 10.09 3.86 -7.38
CA ILE A 95 10.75 5.13 -7.69
C ILE A 95 11.84 5.45 -6.65
N GLU A 96 13.03 5.75 -7.14
CA GLU A 96 14.18 6.12 -6.31
C GLU A 96 13.85 7.36 -5.45
N GLY A 97 14.25 7.32 -4.18
CA GLY A 97 13.96 8.37 -3.20
C GLY A 97 12.59 8.26 -2.53
N GLN A 98 11.67 7.43 -3.04
CA GLN A 98 10.45 7.09 -2.29
C GLN A 98 10.74 5.99 -1.25
N ARG A 99 9.96 5.96 -0.15
CA ARG A 99 10.02 4.89 0.86
C ARG A 99 8.68 4.15 0.92
N PRO A 100 8.66 2.88 1.34
CA PRO A 100 7.43 2.17 1.65
C PRO A 100 6.58 2.95 2.66
N ILE A 101 5.26 2.97 2.45
CA ILE A 101 4.31 3.64 3.34
C ILE A 101 3.71 2.58 4.26
N ASP A 102 4.48 2.18 5.27
CA ASP A 102 4.13 1.09 6.17
C ASP A 102 3.02 1.50 7.14
N ARG A 103 2.08 0.58 7.40
CA ARG A 103 0.99 0.73 8.34
C ARG A 103 0.85 -0.54 9.17
N LYS A 104 0.69 -0.35 10.48
CA LYS A 104 0.39 -1.43 11.40
C LYS A 104 -1.10 -1.53 11.63
N VAL A 105 -1.65 -2.73 11.56
CA VAL A 105 -3.03 -2.99 11.95
C VAL A 105 -3.10 -2.92 13.47
N VAL A 106 -4.03 -2.11 13.98
CA VAL A 106 -4.28 -1.91 15.41
C VAL A 106 -5.70 -2.33 15.74
N GLU A 107 -5.94 -2.80 16.96
CA GLU A 107 -7.29 -3.12 17.41
C GLU A 107 -8.17 -1.87 17.43
N TYR A 108 -9.45 -2.04 17.12
CA TYR A 108 -10.39 -0.92 17.12
C TYR A 108 -10.49 -0.25 18.49
N GLU A 109 -10.45 -1.01 19.59
CA GLU A 109 -10.47 -0.45 20.94
C GLU A 109 -9.20 0.35 21.26
N GLU A 110 -8.04 -0.13 20.82
CA GLU A 110 -6.76 0.57 20.94
C GLU A 110 -6.78 1.87 20.13
N TYR A 111 -7.31 1.82 18.90
CA TYR A 111 -7.52 3.00 18.07
C TYR A 111 -8.45 4.02 18.74
N LEU A 112 -9.56 3.57 19.34
CA LEU A 112 -10.46 4.45 20.08
C LEU A 112 -9.78 5.08 21.30
N LYS A 113 -9.00 4.31 22.07
CA LYS A 113 -8.19 4.83 23.19
C LYS A 113 -7.21 5.89 22.71
N TYR A 114 -6.53 5.64 21.60
CA TYR A 114 -5.62 6.58 20.97
C TYR A 114 -6.33 7.88 20.54
N CYS A 115 -7.46 7.79 19.82
CA CYS A 115 -8.25 8.96 19.41
C CYS A 115 -8.74 9.79 20.60
N LYS A 116 -9.18 9.13 21.68
CA LYS A 116 -9.61 9.78 22.93
C LYS A 116 -8.46 10.51 23.60
N SER A 117 -7.28 9.90 23.67
CA SER A 117 -6.09 10.51 24.29
C SER A 117 -5.60 11.77 23.56
N ARG A 118 -5.84 11.86 22.24
CA ARG A 118 -5.45 13.00 21.39
C ARG A 118 -6.56 14.03 21.12
N SER A 119 -7.73 13.94 21.76
CA SER A 119 -8.90 14.81 21.49
C SER A 119 -9.27 14.90 19.99
N LEU A 120 -9.13 13.81 19.24
CA LEU A 120 -9.53 13.77 17.83
C LEU A 120 -10.99 13.34 17.74
N SER A 121 -11.88 14.27 17.35
CA SER A 121 -13.30 14.00 17.15
C SER A 121 -13.50 12.97 16.04
N PHE A 122 -14.28 11.93 16.37
CA PHE A 122 -14.45 10.71 15.57
C PHE A 122 -15.10 11.00 14.20
N ARG A 123 -14.49 10.51 13.12
CA ARG A 123 -15.19 10.13 11.89
C ARG A 123 -14.73 8.73 11.49
N VAL A 124 -15.73 7.86 11.32
CA VAL A 124 -15.63 6.40 11.12
C VAL A 124 -14.87 6.05 9.85
N GLY A 125 -14.00 5.02 9.95
CA GLY A 125 -13.19 4.46 8.87
C GLY A 125 -11.72 4.26 9.29
N ALA A 126 -11.44 3.32 10.20
CA ALA A 126 -10.11 3.17 10.80
C ALA A 126 -9.16 2.33 9.91
N ILE A 127 -8.43 3.02 9.03
CA ILE A 127 -7.02 2.70 8.73
C ILE A 127 -6.25 3.88 9.28
N SER A 128 -5.24 3.62 10.12
CA SER A 128 -4.46 4.62 10.83
C SER A 128 -4.05 5.79 9.93
N LYS A 129 -4.76 6.92 10.09
CA LYS A 129 -4.36 8.21 9.54
C LYS A 129 -3.28 8.78 10.44
N GLU A 130 -2.05 8.40 10.17
CA GLU A 130 -0.93 9.24 10.58
C GLU A 130 -0.77 10.40 9.59
N ARG A 131 -0.76 11.62 10.15
CA ARG A 131 -0.34 12.89 9.55
C ARG A 131 0.26 13.75 10.68
N PRO A 132 1.10 14.77 10.40
CA PRO A 132 1.84 15.11 9.18
C PRO A 132 3.28 14.55 9.17
#